data_AF-A0A8B6GH23-F1
#
_entry.id   AF-A0A8B6GH23-F1
#
_cell.length_a   1.000
_cell.length_b   1.000
_cell.length_c   1.000
_cell.angle_alpha   90.00
_cell.angle_beta   90.00
_cell.angle_gamma   90.00
#
_symmetry.space_group_name_H-M   'P 1'
#
loop_
_entity.id
_entity.type
_entity.pdbx_description
1 polymer ?
#
loop_
_entity_poly.entity_id
_entity_poly.type
_entity_poly.pdbx_seq_one_letter_code
_entity_poly.pdbx_strand_id
1 'polypeptide(L)'
;MSEKVSTDNRLALYIAENKFRKACEQIKLITRRLNLLQIRYDKAKRDDMKSFRYTLRLQLATTEGVRNMFYEYAVKQATQVGRLKREIKTQQLPKVEQECHVNDRLNRGDASVYLLVSHLFPATGNVHRCQSTLFANFMTEPEDDKE
;
A
#
# COMPACT_ATOMS: atom_id res chain seq x y z
N MET A 1 37.54 2.24 11.23
CA MET A 1 36.28 1.44 11.31
C MET A 1 35.01 2.27 11.10
N SER A 2 34.96 3.55 11.50
CA SER A 2 33.77 4.41 11.35
C SER A 2 33.38 4.70 9.87
N GLU A 3 34.35 4.75 8.96
CA GLU A 3 34.12 5.11 7.55
C GLU A 3 33.37 4.02 6.75
N LYS A 4 33.65 2.73 7.00
CA LYS A 4 32.98 1.60 6.33
C LYS A 4 31.49 1.50 6.71
N VAL A 5 31.17 1.77 7.98
CA VAL A 5 29.78 1.76 8.47
C VAL A 5 28.93 2.85 7.79
N SER A 6 29.54 4.00 7.48
CA SER A 6 28.85 5.11 6.80
C SER A 6 28.53 4.79 5.33
N THR A 7 29.43 4.12 4.62
CA THR A 7 29.21 3.69 3.23
C THR A 7 28.16 2.59 3.13
N ASP A 8 28.18 1.63 4.07
CA ASP A 8 27.24 0.51 4.09
C ASP A 8 25.80 0.99 4.33
N ASN A 9 25.62 1.96 5.23
CA ASN A 9 24.31 2.57 5.51
C ASN A 9 23.75 3.36 4.31
N ARG A 10 24.60 4.05 3.55
CA ARG A 10 24.20 4.77 2.33
C ARG A 10 23.77 3.81 1.22
N LEU A 11 24.50 2.71 1.03
CA LEU A 11 24.12 1.68 0.06
C LEU A 11 22.79 1.01 0.46
N ALA A 12 22.63 0.66 1.73
CA ALA A 12 21.39 0.10 2.26
C ALA A 12 20.21 1.06 2.06
N LEU A 13 20.42 2.36 2.23
CA LEU A 13 19.39 3.39 2.01
C LEU A 13 18.96 3.40 0.53
N TYR A 14 19.92 3.44 -0.38
CA TYR A 14 19.64 3.42 -1.82
C TYR A 14 18.84 2.18 -2.23
N ILE A 15 19.20 1.00 -1.71
CA ILE A 15 18.49 -0.25 -1.98
C ILE A 15 17.06 -0.19 -1.44
N ALA A 16 16.86 0.28 -0.22
CA ALA A 16 15.54 0.39 0.41
C ALA A 16 14.64 1.37 -0.35
N GLU A 17 15.17 2.51 -0.80
CA GLU A 17 14.44 3.49 -1.61
C GLU A 17 14.05 2.92 -2.98
N ASN A 18 14.93 2.15 -3.62
CA ASN A 18 14.63 1.49 -4.87
C ASN A 18 13.51 0.44 -4.71
N LYS A 19 13.54 -0.35 -3.63
CA LYS A 19 12.47 -1.31 -3.30
C LYS A 19 11.14 -0.62 -3.04
N PHE A 20 11.15 0.47 -2.27
CA PHE A 20 9.96 1.28 -2.02
C PHE A 20 9.36 1.82 -3.32
N ARG A 21 10.19 2.43 -4.18
CA ARG A 21 9.74 2.96 -5.48
C ARG A 21 9.10 1.87 -6.35
N LYS A 22 9.76 0.71 -6.47
CA LYS A 22 9.21 -0.44 -7.22
C LYS A 22 7.87 -0.90 -6.66
N ALA A 23 7.72 -0.96 -5.34
CA ALA A 23 6.45 -1.31 -4.71
C ALA A 23 5.33 -0.33 -5.09
N CYS A 24 5.62 0.97 -5.07
CA CYS A 24 4.68 2.00 -5.51
C CYS A 24 4.31 1.87 -7.01
N GLU A 25 5.26 1.52 -7.88
CA GLU A 25 5.00 1.24 -9.30
C GLU A 25 4.07 0.04 -9.47
N GLN A 26 4.29 -1.05 -8.71
CA GLN A 26 3.41 -2.22 -8.74
C GLN A 26 1.99 -1.89 -8.27
N ILE A 27 1.84 -1.10 -7.21
CA ILE A 27 0.51 -0.64 -6.73
C ILE A 27 -0.21 0.13 -7.84
N LYS A 28 0.47 1.05 -8.55
CA LYS A 28 -0.11 1.80 -9.68
C LYS A 28 -0.58 0.84 -10.79
N LEU A 29 0.26 -0.12 -11.17
CA LEU A 29 -0.05 -1.08 -12.24
C LEU A 29 -1.27 -1.94 -11.87
N ILE A 30 -1.29 -2.47 -10.64
CA ILE A 30 -2.39 -3.29 -10.14
C ILE A 30 -3.69 -2.49 -10.05
N THR A 31 -3.62 -1.22 -9.63
CA THR A 31 -4.80 -0.34 -9.59
C THR A 31 -5.42 -0.16 -10.98
N ARG A 32 -4.59 0.03 -12.02
CA ARG A 32 -5.09 0.06 -13.41
C ARG A 32 -5.74 -1.26 -13.79
N ARG A 33 -5.15 -2.40 -13.41
CA ARG A 33 -5.71 -3.72 -13.69
C ARG A 33 -7.07 -3.95 -13.00
N LEU A 34 -7.21 -3.52 -11.74
CA LEU A 34 -8.47 -3.56 -11.01
C LEU A 34 -9.55 -2.75 -11.72
N ASN A 35 -9.24 -1.52 -12.15
CA ASN A 35 -10.20 -0.69 -12.89
C ASN A 35 -10.66 -1.37 -14.20
N LEU A 36 -9.74 -1.97 -14.94
CA LEU A 36 -10.08 -2.71 -16.16
C LEU A 36 -10.94 -3.95 -15.89
N LEU A 37 -10.67 -4.67 -14.81
CA LEU A 37 -11.49 -5.81 -14.38
C LEU A 37 -12.89 -5.34 -13.95
N GLN A 38 -12.99 -4.22 -13.24
CA GLN A 38 -14.26 -3.63 -12.82
C GLN A 38 -15.12 -3.26 -14.02
N ILE A 39 -14.55 -2.56 -15.01
CA ILE A 39 -15.26 -2.18 -16.25
C ILE A 39 -15.82 -3.43 -16.97
N ARG A 40 -15.03 -4.52 -17.03
CA ARG A 40 -15.47 -5.79 -17.63
C ARG A 40 -16.56 -6.46 -16.81
N TYR A 41 -16.44 -6.43 -15.48
CA TYR A 41 -17.45 -6.96 -14.58
C TYR A 41 -18.77 -6.21 -14.74
N ASP A 42 -18.74 -4.88 -14.77
CA ASP A 42 -19.92 -4.04 -14.95
C ASP A 42 -20.58 -4.32 -16.31
N LYS A 43 -19.78 -4.58 -17.35
CA LYS A 43 -20.30 -5.03 -18.66
C LYS A 43 -20.98 -6.40 -18.56
N ALA A 44 -20.31 -7.40 -17.99
CA ALA A 44 -20.87 -8.74 -17.80
C ALA A 44 -22.14 -8.74 -16.92
N LYS A 45 -22.23 -7.80 -15.97
CA LYS A 45 -23.43 -7.58 -15.17
C LYS A 45 -24.59 -7.01 -15.99
N ARG A 46 -24.33 -6.01 -16.84
CA ARG A 46 -25.35 -5.45 -17.75
C ARG A 46 -25.85 -6.47 -18.77
N ASP A 47 -24.95 -7.32 -19.27
CA ASP A 47 -25.23 -8.31 -20.31
C ASP A 47 -25.74 -9.67 -19.72
N ASP A 48 -26.05 -9.73 -18.42
CA ASP A 48 -26.44 -10.91 -17.64
C ASP A 48 -25.55 -12.18 -17.83
N MET A 49 -24.26 -12.00 -18.06
CA MET A 49 -23.32 -13.10 -18.31
C MET A 49 -22.86 -13.77 -17.00
N LYS A 50 -23.69 -14.64 -16.40
CA LYS A 50 -23.47 -15.23 -15.06
C LYS A 50 -22.09 -15.86 -14.85
N SER A 51 -21.64 -16.71 -15.79
CA SER A 51 -20.33 -17.38 -15.71
C SER A 51 -19.16 -16.39 -15.73
N PHE A 52 -19.23 -15.38 -16.61
CA PHE A 52 -18.22 -14.33 -16.70
C PHE A 52 -18.20 -13.45 -15.44
N ARG A 53 -19.37 -13.14 -14.86
CA ARG A 53 -19.43 -12.42 -13.59
C ARG A 53 -18.61 -13.15 -12.53
N TYR A 54 -18.87 -14.43 -12.31
CA TYR A 54 -18.18 -15.21 -11.29
C TYR A 54 -16.65 -15.24 -11.50
N THR A 55 -16.20 -15.49 -12.72
CA THR A 55 -14.76 -15.44 -13.03
C THR A 55 -14.16 -14.06 -12.76
N LEU A 56 -14.84 -12.98 -13.16
CA LEU A 56 -14.39 -11.61 -12.92
C LEU A 56 -14.40 -11.25 -11.43
N ARG A 57 -15.36 -11.79 -10.66
CA ARG A 57 -15.41 -11.66 -9.20
C ARG A 57 -14.16 -12.24 -8.55
N LEU A 58 -13.80 -13.48 -8.90
CA LEU A 58 -12.58 -14.12 -8.40
C LEU A 58 -11.33 -13.32 -8.77
N GLN A 59 -11.24 -12.87 -10.02
CA GLN A 59 -10.10 -12.08 -10.49
C GLN A 59 -9.97 -10.75 -9.75
N LEU A 60 -11.08 -10.05 -9.49
CA LEU A 60 -11.10 -8.82 -8.71
C LEU A 60 -10.58 -9.07 -7.28
N ALA A 61 -11.12 -10.07 -6.60
CA ALA A 61 -10.72 -10.41 -5.22
C ALA A 61 -9.24 -10.79 -5.12
N THR A 62 -8.73 -11.66 -6.00
CA THR A 62 -7.32 -12.04 -6.00
C THR A 62 -6.41 -10.83 -6.30
N THR A 63 -6.78 -10.00 -7.28
CA THR A 63 -5.95 -8.85 -7.67
C THR A 63 -5.94 -7.77 -6.58
N GLU A 64 -7.05 -7.60 -5.85
CA GLU A 64 -7.13 -6.72 -4.69
C GLU A 64 -6.27 -7.21 -3.53
N GLY A 65 -6.25 -8.51 -3.27
CA GLY A 65 -5.35 -9.13 -2.29
C GLY A 65 -3.87 -8.87 -2.62
N VAL A 66 -3.47 -9.02 -3.89
CA VAL A 66 -2.10 -8.71 -4.33
C VAL A 66 -1.77 -7.22 -4.15
N ARG A 67 -2.71 -6.31 -4.44
CA ARG A 67 -2.53 -4.87 -4.19
C ARG A 67 -2.24 -4.61 -2.71
N ASN A 68 -3.01 -5.21 -1.80
CA ASN A 68 -2.83 -5.05 -0.36
C ASN A 68 -1.48 -5.56 0.11
N MET A 69 -1.01 -6.70 -0.40
CA MET A 69 0.33 -7.20 -0.11
C MET A 69 1.42 -6.18 -0.48
N PHE A 70 1.32 -5.54 -1.65
CA PHE A 70 2.26 -4.49 -2.05
C PHE A 70 2.15 -3.22 -1.19
N TYR A 71 0.95 -2.86 -0.72
CA TYR A 71 0.79 -1.77 0.24
C TYR A 71 1.54 -2.06 1.55
N GLU A 72 1.34 -3.23 2.15
CA GLU A 72 2.07 -3.63 3.36
C GLU A 72 3.59 -3.64 3.14
N TYR A 73 4.02 -4.16 1.99
CA TYR A 73 5.43 -4.17 1.63
C TYR A 73 5.99 -2.76 1.47
N ALA A 74 5.27 -1.85 0.81
CA ALA A 74 5.67 -0.46 0.64
C ALA A 74 5.81 0.25 1.98
N VAL A 75 4.88 0.04 2.93
CA VAL A 75 4.97 0.59 4.28
C VAL A 75 6.22 0.08 5.00
N LYS A 76 6.48 -1.24 4.97
CA LYS A 76 7.70 -1.82 5.57
C LYS A 76 8.97 -1.19 4.99
N GLN A 77 9.03 -0.98 3.67
CA GLN A 77 10.19 -0.32 3.05
C GLN A 77 10.28 1.17 3.40
N ALA A 78 9.18 1.90 3.46
CA ALA A 78 9.18 3.31 3.86
C ALA A 78 9.68 3.52 5.30
N THR A 79 9.25 2.67 6.22
CA THR A 79 9.74 2.66 7.61
C THR A 79 11.25 2.41 7.66
N GLN A 80 11.74 1.46 6.85
CA GLN A 80 13.17 1.16 6.76
C GLN A 80 13.99 2.33 6.17
N VAL A 81 13.47 3.00 5.13
CA VAL A 81 14.07 4.22 4.56
C VAL A 81 14.14 5.32 5.64
N GLY A 82 13.05 5.55 6.37
CA GLY A 82 12.99 6.54 7.44
C GLY A 82 13.94 6.24 8.61
N ARG A 83 14.18 4.95 8.91
CA ARG A 83 15.20 4.53 9.89
C ARG A 83 16.61 4.85 9.41
N LEU A 84 16.99 4.39 8.22
CA LEU A 84 18.33 4.59 7.66
C LEU A 84 18.66 6.08 7.47
N LYS A 85 17.69 6.90 7.04
CA LYS A 85 17.86 8.36 6.94
C LYS A 85 18.18 9.01 8.29
N ARG A 86 17.53 8.56 9.36
CA ARG A 86 17.80 9.06 10.73
C ARG A 86 19.19 8.65 11.19
N GLU A 87 19.59 7.40 10.98
CA GLU A 87 20.92 6.91 11.37
C GLU A 87 22.05 7.67 10.68
N ILE A 88 21.92 7.93 9.37
CA ILE A 88 22.88 8.74 8.62
C ILE A 88 22.93 10.18 9.15
N LYS A 89 21.78 10.78 9.50
CA LYS A 89 21.71 12.15 10.03
C LYS A 89 22.34 12.27 11.42
N THR A 90 22.09 11.30 12.30
CA THR A 90 22.67 11.27 13.66
C THR A 90 24.19 11.11 13.63
N GLN A 91 24.75 10.42 12.63
CA GLN A 91 26.19 10.29 12.44
C GLN A 91 26.88 11.58 11.96
N GLN A 92 26.12 12.56 11.47
CA GLN A 92 26.65 13.81 10.90
C GLN A 92 26.60 15.01 11.85
N LEU A 93 25.98 14.89 13.03
CA LEU A 93 25.88 15.99 14.00
C LEU A 93 26.89 15.82 15.15
N PRO A 94 27.61 16.89 15.57
CA PRO A 94 28.36 16.87 16.83
C PRO A 94 27.38 16.67 17.99
N LYS A 95 27.78 15.90 19.00
CA LYS A 95 27.04 15.66 20.24
C LYS A 95 26.87 16.99 21.00
N VAL A 96 25.84 17.76 20.68
CA VAL A 96 25.33 18.80 21.57
C VAL A 96 24.14 18.17 22.27
N GLU A 97 24.30 17.89 23.55
CA GLU A 97 23.20 17.55 24.43
C GLU A 97 22.24 18.75 24.57
N GLN A 98 20.98 18.42 24.85
CA GLN A 98 19.87 19.28 25.31
C GLN A 98 19.04 19.97 24.21
N GLU A 99 17.71 19.81 24.11
CA GLU A 99 16.70 19.21 24.98
C GLU A 99 15.73 18.35 24.16
N CYS A 100 15.53 17.11 24.62
CA CYS A 100 14.41 16.27 24.20
C CYS A 100 13.14 16.81 24.86
N HIS A 101 12.43 17.70 24.17
CA HIS A 101 10.99 17.76 24.35
C HIS A 101 10.43 16.45 23.77
N VAL A 102 10.33 15.44 24.62
CA VAL A 102 9.59 14.21 24.38
C VAL A 102 8.14 14.62 24.14
N ASN A 103 7.78 14.82 22.87
CA ASN A 103 6.40 14.65 22.45
C ASN A 103 6.28 13.21 21.97
N ASP A 104 5.74 12.39 22.86
CA ASP A 104 5.20 11.06 22.60
C ASP A 104 4.32 11.06 21.33
N ARG A 105 4.95 10.86 20.18
CA ARG A 105 4.29 10.41 18.94
C ARG A 105 4.87 9.08 18.46
N LEU A 106 5.52 8.32 19.33
CA LEU A 106 5.68 6.88 19.18
C LEU A 106 4.30 6.22 19.41
N ASN A 107 3.52 6.19 18.32
CA ASN A 107 2.38 5.30 18.01
C ASN A 107 1.47 5.90 16.92
N ARG A 108 1.82 7.06 16.36
CA ARG A 108 1.15 7.63 15.16
C ARG A 108 1.97 7.52 13.87
N GLY A 109 3.23 7.07 13.94
CA GLY A 109 4.15 7.00 12.80
C GLY A 109 3.72 5.98 11.74
N ASP A 110 3.24 4.81 12.15
CA ASP A 110 2.78 3.79 11.21
C ASP A 110 1.48 4.23 10.51
N ALA A 111 0.58 4.86 11.25
CA ALA A 111 -0.62 5.49 10.69
C ALA A 111 -0.28 6.66 9.77
N SER A 112 0.74 7.48 10.07
CA SER A 112 1.13 8.61 9.23
C SER A 112 1.78 8.16 7.92
N VAL A 113 2.57 7.08 7.93
CA VAL A 113 3.17 6.51 6.70
C VAL A 113 2.10 5.80 5.87
N TYR A 114 1.19 5.06 6.52
CA TYR A 114 0.00 4.52 5.85
C TYR A 114 -0.85 5.63 5.24
N LEU A 115 -1.21 6.67 6.00
CA LEU A 115 -1.95 7.83 5.48
C LEU A 115 -1.17 8.56 4.37
N LEU A 116 0.15 8.72 4.47
CA LEU A 116 0.92 9.37 3.42
C LEU A 116 0.90 8.55 2.12
N VAL A 117 1.02 7.23 2.22
CA VAL A 117 0.94 6.31 1.08
C VAL A 117 -0.50 6.24 0.55
N SER A 118 -1.51 6.26 1.42
CA SER A 118 -2.93 6.33 1.06
C SER A 118 -3.33 7.69 0.46
N HIS A 119 -2.65 8.79 0.80
CA HIS A 119 -2.85 10.13 0.23
C HIS A 119 -2.06 10.34 -1.07
N LEU A 120 -0.87 9.74 -1.20
CA LEU A 120 -0.11 9.74 -2.47
C LEU A 120 -0.78 8.90 -3.54
N PHE A 121 -1.57 7.91 -3.12
CA PHE A 121 -2.42 7.08 -3.95
C PHE A 121 -3.84 7.26 -3.47
N PRO A 122 -4.46 8.44 -3.71
CA PRO A 122 -5.85 8.63 -3.38
C PRO A 122 -6.59 7.61 -4.21
N ALA A 123 -7.01 6.55 -3.53
CA ALA A 123 -7.92 5.61 -4.12
C ALA A 123 -9.08 6.42 -4.64
N THR A 124 -9.30 6.33 -5.94
CA THR A 124 -10.54 6.68 -6.59
C THR A 124 -11.68 6.06 -5.78
N GLY A 125 -12.36 6.87 -4.97
CA GLY A 125 -13.54 6.51 -4.20
C GLY A 125 -13.30 5.66 -2.94
N ASN A 126 -13.50 6.26 -1.77
CA ASN A 126 -13.97 5.61 -0.54
C ASN A 126 -13.26 4.32 -0.09
N VAL A 127 -12.00 4.38 0.36
CA VAL A 127 -11.32 3.23 0.99
C VAL A 127 -11.69 3.02 2.47
N HIS A 128 -12.29 4.00 3.15
CA HIS A 128 -12.77 3.81 4.53
C HIS A 128 -14.18 3.19 4.65
N ARG A 129 -14.87 2.91 3.52
CA ARG A 129 -16.13 2.15 3.53
C ARG A 129 -15.96 0.71 3.03
N CYS A 130 -14.84 0.37 2.38
CA CYS A 130 -14.76 -0.83 1.55
C CYS A 130 -13.99 -2.01 2.14
N GLN A 131 -13.50 -1.96 3.39
CA GLN A 131 -12.87 -3.13 4.02
C GLN A 131 -13.87 -4.21 4.46
N SER A 132 -15.17 -3.92 4.49
CA SER A 132 -16.21 -4.88 4.88
C SER A 132 -17.38 -4.89 3.91
N THR A 133 -17.90 -3.74 3.47
CA THR A 133 -19.16 -3.73 2.70
C THR A 133 -18.99 -4.10 1.24
N LEU A 134 -17.83 -3.87 0.60
CA LEU A 134 -17.69 -4.24 -0.82
C LEU A 134 -17.48 -5.74 -0.96
N PHE A 135 -16.64 -6.37 -0.13
CA PHE A 135 -16.54 -7.84 -0.08
C PHE A 135 -17.85 -8.49 0.41
N ALA A 136 -18.53 -7.90 1.41
CA ALA A 136 -19.82 -8.40 1.89
C ALA A 136 -20.91 -8.25 0.83
N ASN A 137 -21.13 -7.07 0.24
CA ASN A 137 -22.13 -6.85 -0.82
C ASN A 137 -21.78 -7.63 -2.10
N PHE A 138 -20.50 -7.92 -2.35
CA PHE A 138 -20.07 -8.70 -3.52
C PHE A 138 -20.24 -10.20 -3.33
N MET A 139 -20.30 -10.71 -2.09
CA MET A 139 -20.65 -12.10 -1.75
C MET A 139 -22.15 -12.31 -1.50
N THR A 140 -22.92 -11.24 -1.23
CA THR A 140 -24.35 -11.31 -0.85
C THR A 140 -25.32 -10.75 -1.89
N GLU A 141 -24.94 -10.66 -3.17
CA GLU A 141 -25.99 -10.51 -4.19
C GLU A 141 -26.79 -11.83 -4.21
N PRO A 142 -28.11 -11.81 -3.90
CA PRO A 142 -28.92 -13.00 -4.07
C PRO A 142 -28.83 -13.39 -5.55
N GLU A 143 -28.55 -14.66 -5.82
CA GLU A 143 -28.90 -15.26 -7.10
C GLU A 143 -30.40 -15.01 -7.24
N ASP A 144 -30.80 -14.04 -8.07
CA ASP A 144 -32.20 -13.90 -8.46
C ASP A 144 -32.55 -15.15 -9.26
N ASP A 145 -32.94 -16.19 -8.53
CA ASP A 145 -33.67 -17.35 -9.00
C ASP A 145 -35.04 -16.86 -9.44
N LYS A 146 -35.15 -16.50 -10.73
CA LYS A 146 -36.42 -16.52 -11.44
C LYS A 146 -36.23 -17.25 -12.76
N GLU A 147 -36.70 -18.50 -12.70
CA GLU A 147 -37.30 -19.35 -13.76
C GLU A 147 -36.91 -19.08 -15.22
#